data_AF-U7L888-F1
#
_entry.id   AF-U7L888-F1
#
_cell.length_a   1.000
_cell.length_b   1.000
_cell.length_c   1.000
_cell.angle_alpha   90.00
_cell.angle_beta   90.00
_cell.angle_gamma   90.00
#
_symmetry.space_group_name_H-M   'P 1'
#
loop_
_entity.id
_entity.type
_entity.pdbx_description
1 polymer ?
#
loop_
_entity_poly.entity_id
_entity_poly.type
_entity_poly.pdbx_seq_one_letter_code
_entity_poly.pdbx_strand_id
1 'polypeptide(L)'
;MNHRIFSLPLATLALGAGLVACADGSTNRSCSPIELSELRTSLPDTLIGANQDPDSTSDEDDSFSVLYGGDSPEKVSVLGTKYESDNEAVCPDDPDAAAERYLELVNEDIDKQNAAQGRAGNEYKPFDFTAADRHFYCSAWEVEDAISTTCVTTVHDAAVNYYLHRDSESLEAEQSRMQEIGEELADSFANLD
;
A
#
# COMPACT_ATOMS: atom_id res chain seq x y z
N MET A 1 -12.69 13.63 27.61
CA MET A 1 -11.91 13.44 26.37
C MET A 1 -12.55 12.26 25.68
N ASN A 2 -13.34 12.52 24.64
CA ASN A 2 -14.04 11.47 23.91
C ASN A 2 -13.02 10.79 22.99
N HIS A 3 -12.66 9.54 23.30
CA HIS A 3 -12.02 8.66 22.33
C HIS A 3 -13.04 8.38 21.23
N ARG A 4 -12.98 9.17 20.15
CA ARG A 4 -13.61 8.82 18.88
C ARG A 4 -12.80 7.65 18.33
N ILE A 5 -13.26 6.44 18.61
CA ILE A 5 -12.82 5.24 17.90
C ILE A 5 -13.20 5.50 16.44
N PHE A 6 -12.21 5.80 15.60
CA PHE A 6 -12.39 5.76 14.16
C PHE A 6 -12.86 4.34 13.84
N SER A 7 -14.14 4.21 13.47
CA SER A 7 -14.68 2.93 13.02
C SER A 7 -14.00 2.62 11.70
N LEU A 8 -13.03 1.70 11.78
CA LEU A 8 -12.34 1.09 10.66
C LEU A 8 -13.35 0.61 9.61
N PRO A 9 -13.14 0.84 8.31
CA PRO A 9 -13.28 -0.26 7.39
C PRO A 9 -12.12 -1.22 7.69
N LEU A 10 -12.39 -2.39 8.25
CA LEU A 10 -11.57 -3.56 7.92
C LEU A 10 -11.71 -3.66 6.40
N ALA A 11 -10.74 -3.16 5.66
CA ALA A 11 -10.70 -3.33 4.23
C ALA A 11 -10.32 -4.79 3.98
N THR A 12 -11.32 -5.69 4.01
CA THR A 12 -11.28 -6.86 3.13
C THR A 12 -11.25 -6.32 1.72
N LEU A 13 -10.06 -6.02 1.22
CA LEU A 13 -9.81 -5.66 -0.16
C LEU A 13 -10.00 -6.92 -0.99
N ALA A 14 -11.24 -7.22 -1.37
CA ALA A 14 -11.49 -8.12 -2.48
C ALA A 14 -11.14 -7.38 -3.79
N LEU A 15 -9.86 -7.14 -4.02
CA LEU A 15 -9.32 -6.59 -5.27
C LEU A 15 -9.31 -7.68 -6.35
N GLY A 16 -10.51 -8.18 -6.70
CA GLY A 16 -10.72 -8.94 -7.92
C GLY A 16 -10.77 -8.00 -9.11
N ALA A 17 -9.64 -7.42 -9.49
CA ALA A 17 -9.53 -6.57 -10.66
C ALA A 17 -8.51 -7.19 -11.63
N GLY A 18 -9.00 -7.97 -12.59
CA GLY A 18 -8.20 -8.48 -13.70
C GLY A 18 -7.53 -7.31 -14.42
N LEU A 19 -6.21 -7.23 -14.29
CA LEU A 19 -5.40 -6.22 -14.95
C LEU A 19 -5.11 -6.71 -16.36
N VAL A 20 -5.70 -6.04 -17.35
CA VAL A 20 -5.43 -6.30 -18.77
C VAL A 20 -4.01 -5.84 -19.07
N ALA A 21 -3.09 -6.79 -19.18
CA ALA A 21 -1.75 -6.56 -19.71
C ALA A 21 -1.85 -6.17 -21.20
N CYS A 22 -1.53 -4.91 -21.51
CA CYS A 22 -1.31 -4.48 -22.89
C CYS A 22 0.10 -4.90 -23.32
N ALA A 23 0.18 -6.07 -23.96
CA ALA A 23 1.41 -6.58 -24.53
C ALA A 23 1.85 -5.74 -25.75
N ASP A 24 3.04 -5.14 -25.67
CA ASP A 24 3.85 -4.82 -26.85
C ASP A 24 5.29 -5.28 -26.57
N GLY A 25 5.69 -6.33 -27.28
CA GLY A 25 6.91 -7.06 -27.01
C GLY A 25 8.18 -6.23 -27.22
N SER A 26 8.88 -5.88 -26.15
CA SER A 26 10.34 -5.98 -26.10
C SER A 26 10.87 -5.97 -24.66
N THR A 27 11.75 -6.95 -24.38
CA THR A 27 12.59 -7.14 -23.19
C THR A 27 11.91 -7.58 -21.88
N ASN A 28 11.78 -8.91 -21.72
CA ASN A 28 11.75 -9.60 -20.42
C ASN A 28 12.83 -9.03 -19.48
N ARG A 29 12.46 -8.18 -18.51
CA ARG A 29 12.97 -8.37 -17.16
C ARG A 29 12.16 -9.52 -16.61
N SER A 30 12.78 -10.70 -16.51
CA SER A 30 12.15 -11.85 -15.88
C SER A 30 11.95 -11.56 -14.40
N CYS A 31 10.85 -10.89 -14.05
CA CYS A 31 10.34 -10.94 -12.70
C CYS A 31 9.99 -12.41 -12.40
N SER A 32 10.30 -12.87 -11.20
CA SER A 32 9.96 -14.22 -10.75
C SER A 32 8.82 -14.10 -9.76
N PRO A 33 7.76 -14.91 -9.86
CA PRO A 33 6.69 -14.88 -8.87
C PRO A 33 7.24 -15.01 -7.45
N ILE A 34 6.88 -14.08 -6.56
CA ILE A 34 7.32 -14.09 -5.16
C ILE A 34 6.31 -14.80 -4.26
N GLU A 35 6.72 -15.62 -3.31
CA GLU A 35 5.77 -16.10 -2.30
C GLU A 35 5.35 -14.92 -1.40
N LEU A 36 4.04 -14.64 -1.23
CA LEU A 36 3.59 -13.52 -0.37
C LEU A 36 4.09 -13.66 1.07
N SER A 37 4.31 -14.89 1.53
CA SER A 37 4.91 -15.16 2.83
C SER A 37 6.38 -14.71 2.92
N GLU A 38 7.15 -14.80 1.83
CA GLU A 38 8.51 -14.29 1.73
C GLU A 38 8.52 -12.77 1.75
N LEU A 39 7.65 -12.14 0.94
CA LEU A 39 7.47 -10.69 0.93
C LEU A 39 7.07 -10.16 2.32
N ARG A 40 6.10 -10.78 2.98
CA ARG A 40 5.70 -10.41 4.34
C ARG A 40 6.84 -10.57 5.35
N THR A 41 7.59 -11.66 5.28
CA THR A 41 8.74 -11.91 6.19
C THR A 41 9.88 -10.93 5.95
N SER A 42 9.98 -10.39 4.73
CA SER A 42 10.95 -9.37 4.39
C SER A 42 10.61 -8.00 4.96
N LEU A 43 9.39 -7.76 5.46
CA LEU A 43 9.02 -6.44 5.97
C LEU A 43 9.90 -6.03 7.16
N PRO A 44 10.27 -4.75 7.28
CA PRO A 44 11.15 -4.30 8.36
C PRO A 44 10.46 -4.48 9.70
N ASP A 45 11.16 -5.09 10.66
CA ASP A 45 10.71 -5.19 12.04
C ASP A 45 10.74 -3.85 12.78
N THR A 46 11.42 -2.85 12.23
CA THR A 46 11.69 -1.54 12.83
C THR A 46 10.65 -0.46 12.51
N LEU A 47 9.72 -0.69 11.58
CA LEU A 47 8.69 0.27 11.22
C LEU A 47 7.92 0.74 12.46
N ILE A 48 8.02 2.04 12.75
CA ILE A 48 7.44 2.70 13.94
C ILE A 48 7.82 1.97 15.25
N GLY A 49 9.09 1.58 15.39
CA GLY A 49 9.63 1.11 16.66
C GLY A 49 9.12 -0.26 17.12
N ALA A 50 8.69 -1.12 16.19
CA ALA A 50 8.52 -2.56 16.39
C ALA A 50 7.50 -2.97 17.46
N ASN A 51 6.21 -2.74 17.20
CA ASN A 51 5.13 -3.57 17.73
C ASN A 51 4.20 -3.92 16.57
N GLN A 52 4.62 -4.89 15.76
CA GLN A 52 3.67 -5.58 14.88
C GLN A 52 2.57 -6.15 15.77
N ASP A 53 1.31 -5.87 15.47
CA ASP A 53 0.21 -6.53 16.14
C ASP A 53 0.08 -7.95 15.54
N PRO A 54 0.47 -9.01 16.28
CA PRO A 54 0.46 -10.37 15.75
C PRO A 54 -0.96 -10.87 15.41
N ASP A 55 -1.99 -10.24 15.99
CA ASP A 55 -3.39 -10.57 15.74
C ASP A 55 -3.99 -9.77 14.55
N SER A 56 -3.23 -8.80 14.00
CA SER A 56 -3.64 -7.98 12.85
C SER A 56 -3.26 -8.56 11.49
N THR A 57 -2.52 -9.68 11.48
CA THR A 57 -2.07 -10.29 10.24
C THR A 57 -3.20 -11.13 9.63
N SER A 58 -3.74 -10.67 8.50
CA SER A 58 -4.62 -11.48 7.67
C SER A 58 -3.82 -12.09 6.53
N ASP A 59 -3.83 -13.42 6.43
CA ASP A 59 -3.36 -14.14 5.25
C ASP A 59 -4.58 -14.60 4.46
N GLU A 60 -4.76 -14.04 3.28
CA GLU A 60 -5.62 -14.60 2.24
C GLU A 60 -4.72 -15.26 1.19
N ASP A 61 -5.29 -16.13 0.34
CA ASP A 61 -4.50 -16.89 -0.65
C ASP A 61 -3.64 -15.95 -1.54
N ASP A 62 -4.17 -14.76 -1.85
CA ASP A 62 -3.56 -13.80 -2.78
C ASP A 62 -3.28 -12.43 -2.15
N SER A 63 -3.40 -12.30 -0.81
CA SER A 63 -3.09 -11.05 -0.10
C SER A 63 -2.59 -11.24 1.33
N PHE A 64 -1.82 -10.27 1.83
CA PHE A 64 -1.52 -10.14 3.25
C PHE A 64 -1.75 -8.72 3.74
N SER A 65 -1.98 -8.56 5.04
CA SER A 65 -1.91 -7.26 5.73
C SER A 65 -1.09 -7.36 7.02
N VAL A 66 -0.37 -6.29 7.37
CA VAL A 66 0.40 -6.17 8.62
C VAL A 66 0.22 -4.76 9.18
N LEU A 67 -0.18 -4.65 10.46
CA LEU A 67 -0.30 -3.37 11.16
C LEU A 67 0.87 -3.15 12.13
N TYR A 68 1.54 -2.01 11.97
CA TYR A 68 2.60 -1.50 12.83
C TYR A 68 2.07 -0.40 13.76
N GLY A 69 2.73 -0.25 14.91
CA GLY A 69 2.52 0.84 15.86
C GLY A 69 1.86 0.42 17.17
N GLY A 70 1.17 -0.72 17.25
CA GLY A 70 0.52 -1.18 18.49
C GLY A 70 -0.35 -0.10 19.16
N ASP A 71 0.05 0.33 20.37
CA ASP A 71 -0.59 1.40 21.15
C ASP A 71 -0.13 2.83 20.78
N SER A 72 0.77 2.97 19.81
CA SER A 72 1.25 4.26 19.30
C SER A 72 0.11 5.06 18.65
N PRO A 73 0.12 6.40 18.78
CA PRO A 73 -0.76 7.28 18.01
C PRO A 73 -0.44 7.26 16.50
N GLU A 74 0.80 6.92 16.12
CA GLU A 74 1.19 6.66 14.74
C GLU A 74 1.13 5.15 14.46
N LYS A 75 0.39 4.76 13.42
CA LYS A 75 0.27 3.39 12.93
C LYS A 75 0.49 3.34 11.43
N VAL A 76 1.05 2.24 10.96
CA VAL A 76 1.25 1.99 9.53
C VAL A 76 0.65 0.64 9.19
N SER A 77 -0.24 0.62 8.20
CA SER A 77 -0.76 -0.63 7.64
C SER A 77 -0.03 -0.91 6.35
N VAL A 78 0.61 -2.07 6.22
CA VAL A 78 1.25 -2.54 4.98
C VAL A 78 0.46 -3.72 4.45
N LEU A 79 0.09 -3.66 3.17
CA LEU A 79 -0.64 -4.71 2.48
C LEU A 79 0.15 -5.13 1.26
N GLY A 80 0.17 -6.43 0.99
CA GLY A 80 0.71 -7.00 -0.24
C GLY A 80 -0.37 -7.79 -0.96
N THR A 81 -0.50 -7.58 -2.26
CA THR A 81 -1.53 -8.23 -3.10
C THR A 81 -0.91 -8.65 -4.41
N LYS A 82 -1.21 -9.89 -4.85
CA LYS A 82 -0.76 -10.37 -6.15
C LYS A 82 -1.39 -9.58 -7.30
N TYR A 83 -0.59 -9.29 -8.31
CA TYR A 83 -1.12 -8.92 -9.62
C TYR A 83 -1.66 -10.17 -10.29
N GLU A 84 -2.93 -10.13 -10.68
CA GLU A 84 -3.60 -11.27 -11.30
C GLU A 84 -4.18 -10.94 -12.67
N SER A 85 -4.07 -11.92 -13.56
CA SER A 85 -4.83 -11.99 -14.82
C SER A 85 -5.36 -13.41 -14.96
N ASP A 86 -6.64 -13.56 -15.30
CA ASP A 86 -7.31 -14.87 -15.42
C ASP A 86 -7.12 -15.80 -14.19
N ASN A 87 -7.04 -15.22 -12.98
CA ASN A 87 -6.75 -15.90 -11.70
C ASN A 87 -5.37 -16.58 -11.65
N GLU A 88 -4.41 -16.09 -12.42
CA GLU A 88 -3.01 -16.48 -12.33
C GLU A 88 -2.16 -15.25 -11.99
N ALA A 89 -1.15 -15.44 -11.14
CA ALA A 89 -0.22 -14.38 -10.79
C ALA A 89 0.63 -13.97 -12.00
N VAL A 90 0.70 -12.65 -12.27
CA VAL A 90 1.38 -12.09 -13.44
C VAL A 90 2.37 -11.02 -13.02
N CYS A 91 3.62 -11.19 -13.43
CA CYS A 91 4.60 -10.12 -13.38
C CYS A 91 4.19 -9.00 -14.35
N PRO A 92 4.05 -7.76 -13.88
CA PRO A 92 3.75 -6.65 -14.77
C PRO A 92 4.92 -6.38 -15.73
N ASP A 93 4.61 -6.12 -17.00
CA ASP A 93 5.61 -5.74 -18.01
C ASP A 93 6.29 -4.39 -17.67
N ASP A 94 5.53 -3.50 -17.03
CA ASP A 94 5.96 -2.21 -16.52
C ASP A 94 5.55 -2.08 -15.04
N PRO A 95 6.48 -2.32 -14.09
CA PRO A 95 6.21 -2.24 -12.65
C PRO A 95 5.72 -0.86 -12.21
N ASP A 96 6.24 0.21 -12.81
CA ASP A 96 5.92 1.58 -12.44
C ASP A 96 4.47 1.91 -12.85
N ALA A 97 4.10 1.56 -14.09
CA ALA A 97 2.72 1.70 -14.57
C ALA A 97 1.73 0.81 -13.78
N ALA A 98 2.16 -0.37 -13.33
CA ALA A 98 1.34 -1.27 -12.53
C ALA A 98 1.10 -0.73 -11.11
N ALA A 99 2.12 -0.14 -10.47
CA ALA A 99 1.99 0.52 -9.17
C ALA A 99 1.08 1.75 -9.24
N GLU A 100 1.26 2.60 -10.25
CA GLU A 100 0.40 3.77 -10.48
C GLU A 100 -1.07 3.35 -10.68
N ARG A 101 -1.33 2.34 -11.53
CA ARG A 101 -2.69 1.83 -11.74
C ARG A 101 -3.29 1.22 -10.48
N TYR A 102 -2.49 0.53 -9.66
CA TYR A 102 -2.95 -0.03 -8.41
C TYR A 102 -3.34 1.08 -7.41
N LEU A 103 -2.58 2.18 -7.34
CA LEU A 103 -2.95 3.35 -6.55
C LEU A 103 -4.29 3.95 -6.99
N GLU A 104 -4.56 4.03 -8.30
CA GLU A 104 -5.86 4.47 -8.81
C GLU A 104 -7.00 3.57 -8.32
N LEU A 105 -6.82 2.24 -8.38
CA LEU A 105 -7.81 1.28 -7.89
C LEU A 105 -8.07 1.42 -6.38
N VAL A 106 -7.02 1.66 -5.60
CA VAL A 106 -7.12 1.97 -4.16
C VAL A 106 -7.97 3.21 -3.94
N ASN A 107 -7.70 4.30 -4.66
CA ASN A 107 -8.47 5.54 -4.55
C ASN A 107 -9.94 5.34 -4.97
N GLU A 108 -10.19 4.62 -6.08
CA GLU A 108 -11.54 4.27 -6.53
C GLU A 108 -12.32 3.45 -5.48
N ASP A 109 -11.66 2.52 -4.80
CA ASP A 109 -12.29 1.73 -3.74
C ASP A 109 -12.65 2.58 -2.52
N ILE A 110 -11.73 3.44 -2.08
CA ILE A 110 -11.99 4.40 -0.99
C ILE A 110 -13.19 5.28 -1.32
N ASP A 111 -13.28 5.81 -2.55
CA ASP A 111 -14.41 6.63 -2.98
C ASP A 111 -15.73 5.83 -3.05
N LYS A 112 -15.69 4.56 -3.47
CA LYS A 112 -16.86 3.67 -3.39
C LYS A 112 -17.32 3.47 -1.95
N GLN A 113 -16.39 3.26 -1.02
CA GLN A 113 -16.70 3.12 0.40
C GLN A 113 -17.27 4.42 0.98
N ASN A 114 -16.72 5.57 0.61
CA ASN A 114 -17.25 6.89 0.97
C ASN A 114 -18.68 7.07 0.47
N ALA A 115 -18.93 6.76 -0.81
CA ALA A 115 -20.27 6.85 -1.41
C ALA A 115 -21.27 5.92 -0.72
N ALA A 116 -20.88 4.69 -0.37
CA ALA A 116 -21.70 3.75 0.38
C ALA A 116 -22.08 4.28 1.78
N GLN A 117 -21.24 5.13 2.37
CA GLN A 117 -21.47 5.82 3.63
C GLN A 117 -22.15 7.19 3.48
N GLY A 118 -22.52 7.59 2.27
CA GLY A 118 -23.11 8.89 1.98
C GLY A 118 -22.14 10.08 2.11
N ARG A 119 -20.82 9.82 2.05
CA ARG A 119 -19.77 10.82 2.06
C ARG A 119 -19.41 11.23 0.63
N ALA A 120 -18.88 12.45 0.46
CA ALA A 120 -18.33 12.88 -0.82
C ALA A 120 -17.05 12.11 -1.14
N GLY A 121 -16.70 12.04 -2.43
CA GLY A 121 -15.39 11.55 -2.86
C GLY A 121 -14.28 12.48 -2.39
N ASN A 122 -13.07 11.94 -2.27
CA ASN A 122 -11.93 12.70 -1.78
C ASN A 122 -11.30 13.55 -2.89
N GLU A 123 -10.64 14.65 -2.50
CA GLU A 123 -9.72 15.37 -3.38
C GLU A 123 -8.30 14.84 -3.15
N TYR A 124 -7.87 13.95 -4.05
CA TYR A 124 -6.56 13.31 -3.99
C TYR A 124 -5.44 14.24 -4.50
N LYS A 125 -4.39 14.40 -3.69
CA LYS A 125 -3.18 15.15 -4.00
C LYS A 125 -2.04 14.15 -4.27
N PRO A 126 -1.70 13.89 -5.55
CA PRO A 126 -0.67 12.92 -5.89
C PRO A 126 0.73 13.45 -5.55
N PHE A 127 1.62 12.54 -5.19
CA PHE A 127 3.05 12.76 -5.07
C PHE A 127 3.79 11.43 -5.25
N ASP A 128 5.09 11.48 -5.48
CA ASP A 128 5.90 10.29 -5.71
C ASP A 128 7.35 10.52 -5.27
N PHE A 129 8.07 9.43 -5.01
CA PHE A 129 9.50 9.46 -4.66
C PHE A 129 10.18 8.13 -4.98
N THR A 130 11.51 8.15 -5.15
CA THR A 130 12.32 6.95 -5.37
C THR A 130 13.21 6.67 -4.16
N ALA A 131 13.23 5.43 -3.70
CA ALA A 131 14.12 4.95 -2.65
C ALA A 131 14.70 3.58 -3.05
N ALA A 132 16.00 3.37 -2.85
CA ALA A 132 16.73 2.15 -3.25
C ALA A 132 16.35 1.63 -4.66
N ASP A 133 16.35 2.51 -5.67
CA ASP A 133 15.97 2.25 -7.06
C ASP A 133 14.51 1.79 -7.29
N ARG A 134 13.67 1.88 -6.26
CA ARG A 134 12.23 1.55 -6.31
C ARG A 134 11.39 2.82 -6.27
N HIS A 135 10.42 2.92 -7.18
CA HIS A 135 9.51 4.07 -7.27
C HIS A 135 8.24 3.83 -6.44
N PHE A 136 7.86 4.82 -5.66
CA PHE A 136 6.65 4.82 -4.84
C PHE A 136 5.68 5.87 -5.36
N TYR A 137 4.47 5.44 -5.67
CA TYR A 137 3.35 6.28 -6.11
C TYR A 137 2.42 6.52 -4.95
N CYS A 138 2.12 7.79 -4.66
CA CYS A 138 1.40 8.16 -3.45
C CYS A 138 0.24 9.11 -3.69
N SER A 139 -0.70 9.07 -2.75
CA SER A 139 -1.87 9.94 -2.73
C SER A 139 -2.16 10.37 -1.30
N ALA A 140 -2.36 11.68 -1.11
CA ALA A 140 -2.81 12.26 0.15
C ALA A 140 -4.18 12.93 -0.04
N TRP A 141 -5.04 12.85 0.97
CA TRP A 141 -6.32 13.54 0.96
C TRP A 141 -6.72 13.99 2.36
N GLU A 142 -7.49 15.07 2.41
CA GLU A 142 -8.01 15.61 3.66
C GLU A 142 -9.23 14.78 4.12
N VAL A 143 -9.24 14.43 5.40
CA VAL A 143 -10.38 13.84 6.12
C VAL A 143 -10.71 14.74 7.32
N GLU A 144 -11.85 14.53 7.99
CA GLU A 144 -12.26 15.40 9.13
C GLU A 144 -11.13 15.48 10.18
N ASP A 145 -10.54 16.68 10.29
CA ASP A 145 -9.43 17.01 11.18
C ASP A 145 -8.14 16.18 10.97
N ALA A 146 -7.94 15.53 9.82
CA ALA A 146 -6.69 14.80 9.51
C ALA A 146 -6.32 14.78 8.02
N ILE A 147 -5.09 14.34 7.72
CA ILE A 147 -4.65 14.00 6.36
C ILE A 147 -4.44 12.49 6.33
N SER A 148 -5.07 11.82 5.37
CA SER A 148 -4.83 10.41 5.10
C SER A 148 -3.89 10.28 3.91
N THR A 149 -2.95 9.35 4.01
CA THR A 149 -1.94 9.14 2.97
C THR A 149 -1.75 7.66 2.69
N THR A 150 -1.57 7.32 1.42
CA THR A 150 -1.25 5.97 0.96
C THR A 150 -0.17 6.03 -0.10
N CYS A 151 0.70 5.02 -0.15
CA CYS A 151 1.70 4.85 -1.18
C CYS A 151 1.69 3.40 -1.68
N VAL A 152 2.10 3.21 -2.93
CA VAL A 152 2.14 1.92 -3.62
C VAL A 152 3.47 1.76 -4.34
N THR A 153 4.04 0.57 -4.28
CA THR A 153 5.13 0.12 -5.14
C THR A 153 4.88 -1.30 -5.62
N THR A 154 5.54 -1.72 -6.69
CA THR A 154 5.60 -3.12 -7.13
C THR A 154 6.82 -3.82 -6.54
N VAL A 155 6.66 -5.09 -6.14
CA VAL A 155 7.74 -6.04 -5.82
C VAL A 155 7.43 -7.35 -6.53
N HIS A 156 8.24 -7.74 -7.52
CA HIS A 156 7.95 -8.83 -8.45
C HIS A 156 6.51 -8.75 -9.04
N ASP A 157 5.70 -9.78 -8.81
CA ASP A 157 4.31 -9.89 -9.24
C ASP A 157 3.32 -9.48 -8.14
N ALA A 158 3.75 -8.66 -7.17
CA ALA A 158 2.89 -8.14 -6.12
C ALA A 158 2.92 -6.61 -6.07
N ALA A 159 1.77 -6.01 -5.79
CA ALA A 159 1.66 -4.64 -5.30
C ALA A 159 1.88 -4.64 -3.79
N VAL A 160 2.70 -3.71 -3.30
CA VAL A 160 2.81 -3.37 -1.88
C VAL A 160 2.25 -1.99 -1.69
N ASN A 161 1.17 -1.88 -0.91
CA ASN A 161 0.57 -0.60 -0.55
C ASN A 161 0.64 -0.38 0.96
N TYR A 162 0.96 0.84 1.38
CA TYR A 162 0.99 1.17 2.80
C TYR A 162 0.28 2.48 3.13
N TYR A 163 -0.40 2.48 4.26
CA TYR A 163 -1.16 3.61 4.79
C TYR A 163 -0.51 4.12 6.06
N LEU A 164 -0.47 5.45 6.21
CA LEU A 164 -0.09 6.11 7.46
C LEU A 164 -1.35 6.59 8.19
N HIS A 165 -1.40 6.28 9.48
CA HIS A 165 -2.47 6.66 10.39
C HIS A 165 -1.88 7.38 11.59
N ARG A 166 -2.09 8.69 11.69
CA ARG A 166 -1.70 9.49 12.85
C ARG A 166 -2.54 10.74 12.97
N ASP A 167 -2.41 11.43 14.09
CA ASP A 167 -3.00 12.76 14.26
C ASP A 167 -2.45 13.71 13.19
N SER A 168 -3.34 14.55 12.65
CA SER A 168 -3.07 15.46 11.54
C SER A 168 -1.80 16.29 11.70
N GLU A 169 -0.89 16.15 10.74
CA GLU A 169 0.15 17.14 10.49
C GLU A 169 -0.11 17.89 9.18
N SER A 170 0.79 18.79 8.81
CA SER A 170 0.74 19.41 7.48
C SER A 170 0.98 18.37 6.38
N LEU A 171 0.46 18.60 5.17
CA LEU A 171 0.71 17.75 4.01
C LEU A 171 2.19 17.45 3.78
N GLU A 172 3.06 18.45 3.95
CA GLU A 172 4.51 18.30 3.81
C GLU A 172 5.10 17.31 4.83
N ALA A 173 4.58 17.30 6.06
CA ALA A 173 5.04 16.40 7.10
C ALA A 173 4.54 14.96 6.86
N GLU A 174 3.30 14.80 6.37
CA GLU A 174 2.80 13.49 5.92
C GLU A 174 3.62 12.94 4.75
N GLN A 175 3.93 13.76 3.75
CA GLN A 175 4.76 13.35 2.61
C GLN A 175 6.17 12.94 3.06
N SER A 176 6.80 13.74 3.92
CA SER A 176 8.12 13.42 4.48
C SER A 176 8.09 12.10 5.26
N ARG A 177 7.06 11.87 6.08
CA ARG A 177 6.94 10.64 6.86
C ARG A 177 6.70 9.41 5.99
N MET A 178 5.87 9.54 4.95
CA MET A 178 5.64 8.47 3.98
C MET A 178 6.92 8.10 3.23
N GLN A 179 7.77 9.08 2.92
CA GLN A 179 9.07 8.83 2.31
C GLN A 179 9.99 8.05 3.26
N GLU A 180 10.10 8.45 4.53
CA GLU A 180 10.90 7.72 5.53
C GLU A 180 10.47 6.24 5.65
N ILE A 181 9.15 5.98 5.70
CA ILE A 181 8.60 4.62 5.71
C ILE A 181 8.94 3.87 4.41
N GLY A 182 8.83 4.56 3.26
CA GLY A 182 9.15 3.99 1.96
C GLY A 182 10.63 3.64 1.82
N GLU A 183 11.54 4.43 2.40
CA GLU A 183 12.98 4.14 2.45
C GLU A 183 13.26 2.86 3.26
N GLU A 184 12.65 2.71 4.44
CA GLU A 184 12.77 1.47 5.23
C GLU A 184 12.24 0.24 4.47
N LEU A 185 11.08 0.38 3.82
CA LEU A 185 10.48 -0.69 3.00
C LEU A 185 11.37 -1.04 1.80
N ALA A 186 11.88 -0.05 1.08
CA ALA A 186 12.71 -0.24 -0.10
C ALA A 186 14.02 -0.99 0.25
N ASP A 187 14.67 -0.60 1.33
CA ASP A 187 15.86 -1.28 1.85
C ASP A 187 15.56 -2.75 2.21
N SER A 188 14.39 -3.01 2.80
CA SER A 188 13.95 -4.37 3.12
C SER A 188 13.73 -5.23 1.88
N PHE A 189 13.15 -4.65 0.83
CA PHE A 189 12.86 -5.33 -0.43
C PHE A 189 14.07 -5.51 -1.33
N ALA A 190 15.17 -4.77 -1.12
CA ALA A 190 16.37 -4.86 -1.95
C ALA A 190 17.00 -6.27 -1.99
N ASN A 191 16.72 -7.13 -0.99
CA ASN A 191 17.19 -8.52 -0.99
C ASN A 191 16.27 -9.48 -1.77
N LEU A 192 15.13 -8.99 -2.23
CA LEU A 192 14.17 -9.76 -3.03
C LEU A 192 14.40 -9.58 -4.52
N ASP A 193 15.00 -8.46 -4.96
CA ASP A 193 15.22 -8.13 -6.38
C ASP A 193 16.32 -8.95 -7.08
#